data_AF-A0A957KAK4-F1
#
_entry.id   AF-A0A957KAK4-F1
#
_cell.length_a   1.000
_cell.length_b   1.000
_cell.length_c   1.000
_cell.angle_alpha   90.00
_cell.angle_beta   90.00
_cell.angle_gamma   90.00
#
_symmetry.space_group_name_H-M   'P 1'
#
loop_
_entity.id
_entity.type
_entity.pdbx_description
1 polymer ?
#
loop_
_entity_poly.entity_id
_entity_poly.type
_entity_poly.pdbx_seq_one_letter_code
_entity_poly.pdbx_strand_id
1 'polypeptide(L)'
;GTAPVSLAGEFTIQVPADLMGFIVLRDAQGQVVRSWTRGYISIAQGSAWGRPGETVTCVGCHMGHVSDTLDDVMLTSLQGLTNVAPYASVIASSHHEEGNQYNPFVPWRLNDRRGWVPVPAGGPEPDGPYQDDTTGWMSALDSDVGEWFELSWPNEMTVESIRLVGPPPLGGDWDGFGEPAQFGDYYVDGGTLELFRDGNLVETIAVGRIEPLANGGGTLITLSAPTTIDQLRFTVTATTGRWYWSRVAAINEIEVLGYANGVTPPFEIRSLFLPIAPKD
;
A
#
# COMPACT_ATOMS: atom_id res chain seq x y z
N GLY A 1 -2.83 24.64 9.62
CA GLY A 1 -2.09 25.50 10.56
C GLY A 1 -0.66 25.02 10.68
N THR A 2 0.19 25.72 11.44
CA THR A 2 1.58 25.30 11.73
C THR A 2 1.80 25.27 13.24
N ALA A 3 2.50 24.25 13.75
CA ALA A 3 2.88 24.16 15.16
C ALA A 3 4.37 23.85 15.27
N PRO A 4 5.09 24.45 16.25
CA PRO A 4 6.49 24.12 16.49
C PRO A 4 6.61 22.70 17.06
N VAL A 5 7.66 22.00 16.65
CA VAL A 5 8.05 20.69 17.21
C VAL A 5 9.07 20.92 18.32
N SER A 6 8.87 20.29 19.48
CA SER A 6 9.76 20.36 20.63
C SER A 6 11.06 19.58 20.36
N LEU A 7 12.09 19.80 21.18
CA LEU A 7 13.32 19.02 21.11
C LEU A 7 13.11 17.52 21.39
N ALA A 8 12.00 17.15 22.03
CA ALA A 8 11.60 15.77 22.24
C ALA A 8 10.82 15.16 21.06
N GLY A 9 10.60 15.93 19.98
CA GLY A 9 9.82 15.49 18.82
C GLY A 9 8.31 15.65 18.97
N GLU A 10 7.85 16.34 20.01
CA GLU A 10 6.43 16.50 20.32
C GLU A 10 5.88 17.78 19.70
N PHE A 11 4.60 17.81 19.33
CA PHE A 11 3.91 19.05 18.93
C PHE A 11 2.46 19.03 19.39
N THR A 12 1.85 20.20 19.49
CA THR A 12 0.42 20.33 19.76
C THR A 12 -0.18 21.35 18.80
N ILE A 13 -1.27 20.96 18.16
CA ILE A 13 -2.01 21.80 17.21
C ILE A 13 -3.50 21.55 17.40
N GLN A 14 -4.30 22.60 17.24
CA GLN A 14 -5.75 22.47 17.15
C GLN A 14 -6.12 22.08 15.72
N VAL A 15 -6.78 20.95 15.56
CA VAL A 15 -7.36 20.50 14.29
C VAL A 15 -8.88 20.54 14.38
N PRO A 16 -9.59 20.85 13.29
CA PRO A 16 -11.04 20.69 13.26
C PRO A 16 -11.41 19.22 13.52
N ALA A 17 -12.46 18.99 14.31
CA ALA A 17 -13.03 17.67 14.50
C ALA A 17 -13.71 17.18 13.21
N ASP A 18 -13.71 15.85 13.01
CA ASP A 18 -14.44 15.16 11.93
C ASP A 18 -14.04 15.58 10.50
N LEU A 19 -12.90 16.27 10.37
CA LEU A 19 -12.28 16.63 9.10
C LEU A 19 -10.96 15.88 8.91
N MET A 20 -10.75 15.43 7.68
CA MET A 20 -9.50 14.82 7.29
C MET A 20 -8.38 15.87 7.24
N GLY A 21 -7.33 15.64 8.01
CA GLY A 21 -6.12 16.46 8.02
C GLY A 21 -4.93 15.73 7.38
N PHE A 22 -3.96 16.51 6.92
CA PHE A 22 -2.64 16.02 6.52
C PHE A 22 -1.59 16.72 7.39
N ILE A 23 -0.63 15.94 7.90
CA ILE A 23 0.45 16.47 8.76
C ILE A 23 1.77 16.33 8.02
N VAL A 24 2.50 17.44 7.88
CA VAL A 24 3.79 17.50 7.19
C VAL A 24 4.82 18.11 8.13
N LEU A 25 5.94 17.40 8.35
CA LEU A 25 7.06 17.89 9.13
C LEU A 25 7.93 18.83 8.28
N ARG A 26 8.29 20.01 8.82
CA ARG A 26 9.13 21.00 8.12
C ARG A 26 10.39 21.33 8.93
N ASP A 27 11.48 21.62 8.23
CA ASP A 27 12.71 22.13 8.82
C ASP A 27 12.63 23.63 9.14
N ALA A 28 13.72 24.19 9.69
CA ALA A 28 13.80 25.60 10.07
C ALA A 28 13.71 26.57 8.86
N GLN A 29 13.90 26.06 7.65
CA GLN A 29 13.81 26.78 6.38
C GLN A 29 12.43 26.60 5.71
N GLY A 30 11.50 25.92 6.40
CA GLY A 30 10.16 25.65 5.91
C GLY A 30 10.09 24.55 4.85
N GLN A 31 11.20 23.85 4.58
CA GLN A 31 11.25 22.72 3.65
C GLN A 31 10.71 21.47 4.33
N VAL A 32 10.11 20.56 3.57
CA VAL A 32 9.66 19.29 4.15
C VAL A 32 10.88 18.46 4.58
N VAL A 33 10.87 17.96 5.81
CA VAL A 33 11.95 17.09 6.31
C VAL A 33 11.94 15.79 5.52
N ARG A 34 13.07 15.48 4.89
CA ARG A 34 13.31 14.23 4.15
C ARG A 34 14.05 13.25 5.05
N SER A 35 13.64 11.99 5.06
CA SER A 35 14.40 10.94 5.76
C SER A 35 15.67 10.60 4.99
N TRP A 36 16.81 10.47 5.67
CA TRP A 36 18.09 10.09 5.09
C TRP A 36 18.11 8.66 4.50
N THR A 37 17.21 7.77 4.91
CA THR A 37 17.07 6.42 4.30
C THR A 37 16.20 6.39 3.05
N ARG A 38 15.40 7.44 2.78
CA ARG A 38 14.58 7.60 1.57
C ARG A 38 14.60 9.06 1.15
N GLY A 39 15.75 9.55 0.68
CA GLY A 39 16.07 10.98 0.46
C GLY A 39 15.14 11.81 -0.45
N TYR A 40 14.09 11.18 -1.00
CA TYR A 40 13.14 11.76 -1.96
C TYR A 40 11.67 11.50 -1.59
N ILE A 41 11.42 10.80 -0.47
CA ILE A 41 10.08 10.58 0.06
C ILE A 41 9.93 11.37 1.35
N SER A 42 9.09 12.38 1.27
CA SER A 42 8.61 13.18 2.37
C SER A 42 7.29 12.56 2.83
N ILE A 43 7.28 11.92 3.99
CA ILE A 43 6.03 11.36 4.53
C ILE A 43 5.17 12.55 4.97
N ALA A 44 4.16 12.88 4.17
CA ALA A 44 2.96 13.47 4.72
C ALA A 44 2.26 12.35 5.48
N GLN A 45 2.19 12.46 6.81
CA GLN A 45 1.30 11.58 7.57
C GLN A 45 -0.09 11.82 6.98
N GLY A 46 -0.68 10.75 6.43
CA GLY A 46 -1.87 10.82 5.58
C GLY A 46 -3.10 11.17 6.40
N SER A 47 -4.27 10.80 5.89
CA SER A 47 -5.58 11.12 6.46
C SER A 47 -5.60 10.93 7.98
N ALA A 48 -5.48 12.03 8.71
CA ALA A 48 -5.53 12.07 10.15
C ALA A 48 -6.87 12.66 10.54
N TRP A 49 -7.58 11.99 11.45
CA TRP A 49 -8.84 12.49 11.98
C TRP A 49 -8.90 12.26 13.48
N GLY A 50 -9.79 12.97 14.14
CA GLY A 50 -10.07 12.78 15.55
C GLY A 50 -11.39 13.45 15.92
N ARG A 51 -12.02 12.95 16.98
CA ARG A 51 -13.21 13.56 17.58
C ARG A 51 -12.81 14.42 18.79
N PRO A 52 -13.69 15.33 19.24
CA PRO A 52 -13.41 16.11 20.44
C PRO A 52 -13.14 15.21 21.66
N GLY A 53 -11.96 15.37 22.26
CA GLY A 53 -11.54 14.58 23.42
C GLY A 53 -10.83 13.25 23.10
N GLU A 54 -10.68 12.90 21.82
CA GLU A 54 -9.97 11.70 21.38
C GLU A 54 -8.55 12.01 20.87
N THR A 55 -7.70 10.98 20.81
CA THR A 55 -6.37 11.06 20.18
C THR A 55 -6.52 11.05 18.66
N VAL A 56 -5.86 12.00 17.98
CA VAL A 56 -5.80 12.03 16.51
C VAL A 56 -5.14 10.74 16.01
N THR A 57 -5.84 10.01 15.16
CA THR A 57 -5.37 8.74 14.60
C THR A 57 -5.04 8.90 13.13
N CYS A 58 -3.84 8.47 12.74
CA CYS A 58 -3.42 8.40 11.34
C CYS A 58 -3.96 7.11 10.72
N VAL A 59 -4.87 7.21 9.74
CA VAL A 59 -5.51 6.03 9.11
C VAL A 59 -4.92 5.67 7.75
N GLY A 60 -3.86 6.34 7.32
CA GLY A 60 -3.17 6.03 6.08
C GLY A 60 -1.89 6.83 5.92
N CYS A 61 -0.95 6.30 5.15
CA CYS A 61 0.26 7.02 4.76
C CYS A 61 0.07 7.59 3.35
N HIS A 62 0.37 8.88 3.16
CA HIS A 62 0.53 9.42 1.82
C HIS A 62 2.01 9.32 1.44
N MET A 63 2.37 8.28 0.67
CA MET A 63 3.67 8.22 0.01
C MET A 63 3.54 8.84 -1.37
N GLY A 64 4.09 10.02 -1.52
CA GLY A 64 4.24 10.71 -2.78
C GLY A 64 5.52 11.54 -2.75
N HIS A 65 6.10 11.79 -3.91
CA HIS A 65 7.21 12.74 -4.03
C HIS A 65 6.68 14.13 -3.68
N VAL A 66 6.95 14.62 -2.48
CA VAL A 66 6.97 16.07 -2.23
C VAL A 66 8.41 16.52 -2.43
N SER A 67 8.86 16.47 -3.69
CA SER A 67 10.20 16.91 -4.08
C SER A 67 10.28 18.41 -4.34
N ASP A 68 9.14 19.11 -4.39
CA ASP A 68 9.00 20.54 -4.70
C ASP A 68 8.28 21.33 -3.59
N THR A 69 8.01 22.62 -3.80
CA THR A 69 7.30 23.49 -2.86
C THR A 69 5.92 22.92 -2.50
N LEU A 70 5.42 23.29 -1.31
CA LEU A 70 4.10 22.87 -0.85
C LEU A 70 2.95 23.45 -1.67
N ASP A 71 3.20 24.28 -2.67
CA ASP A 71 2.15 24.96 -3.44
C ASP A 71 1.28 23.93 -4.20
N ASP A 72 1.87 22.84 -4.67
CA ASP A 72 1.15 21.73 -5.31
C ASP A 72 0.49 20.79 -4.29
N VAL A 73 1.07 20.65 -3.09
CA VAL A 73 0.51 19.84 -2.00
C VAL A 73 -0.66 20.56 -1.34
N MET A 74 -0.68 21.89 -1.29
CA MET A 74 -1.71 22.70 -0.62
C MET A 74 -2.96 22.90 -1.50
N LEU A 75 -2.91 22.50 -2.77
CA LEU A 75 -4.11 22.33 -3.58
C LEU A 75 -4.86 21.11 -3.07
N THR A 76 -5.80 21.34 -2.15
CA THR A 76 -6.73 20.33 -1.63
C THR A 76 -7.44 19.57 -2.74
N SER A 77 -7.56 20.16 -3.94
CA SER A 77 -8.10 19.53 -5.15
C SER A 77 -7.19 18.46 -5.79
N LEU A 78 -5.92 18.40 -5.36
CA LEU A 78 -4.93 17.40 -5.77
C LEU A 78 -4.67 16.35 -4.67
N GLN A 79 -5.15 16.58 -3.43
CA GLN A 79 -4.92 15.74 -2.23
C GLN A 79 -5.94 14.60 -2.10
N GLY A 80 -6.04 13.79 -3.14
CA GLY A 80 -6.95 12.67 -3.27
C GLY A 80 -6.97 11.61 -2.14
N LEU A 81 -7.73 10.52 -2.37
CA LEU A 81 -7.88 9.40 -1.41
C LEU A 81 -6.51 8.90 -0.93
N THR A 82 -6.40 8.53 0.33
CA THR A 82 -5.18 7.92 0.85
C THR A 82 -5.28 6.40 0.79
N ASN A 83 -4.14 5.73 0.60
CA ASN A 83 -4.12 4.30 0.80
C ASN A 83 -4.13 3.98 2.30
N VAL A 84 -5.25 3.44 2.76
CA VAL A 84 -5.55 3.09 4.15
C VAL A 84 -5.12 1.69 4.54
N ALA A 85 -4.60 0.89 3.60
CA ALA A 85 -4.07 -0.45 3.88
C ALA A 85 -3.06 -0.48 5.03
N PRO A 86 -2.11 0.46 5.18
CA PRO A 86 -1.12 0.42 6.28
C PRO A 86 -1.71 0.54 7.68
N TYR A 87 -2.98 0.95 7.82
CA TYR A 87 -3.68 1.00 9.10
C TYR A 87 -4.37 -0.32 9.46
N ALA A 88 -4.41 -1.29 8.54
CA ALA A 88 -4.94 -2.62 8.79
C ALA A 88 -3.90 -3.54 9.43
N SER A 89 -4.34 -4.44 10.31
CA SER A 89 -3.60 -5.66 10.59
C SER A 89 -3.78 -6.65 9.45
N VAL A 90 -2.74 -7.43 9.14
CA VAL A 90 -2.78 -8.46 8.09
C VAL A 90 -2.55 -9.84 8.66
N ILE A 91 -3.38 -10.80 8.26
CA ILE A 91 -3.18 -12.24 8.48
C ILE A 91 -3.31 -12.98 7.15
N ALA A 92 -2.81 -14.22 7.09
CA ALA A 92 -2.97 -15.09 5.93
C ALA A 92 -3.23 -16.55 6.34
N SER A 93 -3.74 -17.35 5.39
CA SER A 93 -3.96 -18.79 5.54
C SER A 93 -2.68 -19.54 5.90
N SER A 94 -1.58 -19.16 5.26
CA SER A 94 -0.25 -19.68 5.49
C SER A 94 0.78 -18.66 5.03
N HIS A 95 2.04 -18.84 5.41
CA HIS A 95 3.14 -18.08 4.85
C HIS A 95 4.45 -18.86 4.91
N HIS A 96 5.39 -18.51 4.02
CA HIS A 96 6.73 -19.09 4.03
C HIS A 96 7.72 -18.19 4.78
N GLU A 97 8.13 -18.61 5.96
CA GLU A 97 9.28 -17.99 6.65
C GLU A 97 10.57 -18.62 6.16
N GLU A 98 11.29 -17.93 5.28
CA GLU A 98 12.68 -18.27 5.03
C GLU A 98 13.52 -17.89 6.26
N GLY A 99 14.60 -18.62 6.55
CA GLY A 99 15.56 -18.27 7.59
C GLY A 99 16.26 -16.91 7.40
N ASN A 100 15.98 -16.21 6.29
CA ASN A 100 16.39 -14.84 6.06
C ASN A 100 15.48 -13.85 6.82
N GLN A 101 15.85 -13.61 8.08
CA GLN A 101 15.19 -12.65 8.98
C GLN A 101 15.11 -11.20 8.44
N TYR A 102 15.86 -10.86 7.38
CA TYR A 102 15.91 -9.50 6.84
C TYR A 102 14.83 -9.22 5.77
N ASN A 103 14.33 -10.25 5.07
CA ASN A 103 13.31 -10.08 4.03
C ASN A 103 12.30 -11.26 3.97
N PRO A 104 11.57 -11.54 5.06
CA PRO A 104 10.69 -12.72 5.13
C PRO A 104 9.42 -12.54 4.30
N PHE A 105 8.89 -13.62 3.71
CA PHE A 105 7.62 -13.62 2.99
C PHE A 105 6.44 -13.74 3.95
N VAL A 106 6.03 -12.62 4.51
CA VAL A 106 5.11 -12.58 5.66
C VAL A 106 3.92 -11.65 5.42
N PRO A 107 2.75 -11.91 6.03
CA PRO A 107 1.53 -11.19 5.69
C PRO A 107 1.61 -9.68 5.90
N TRP A 108 2.27 -9.21 6.97
CA TRP A 108 2.37 -7.78 7.28
C TRP A 108 3.23 -6.98 6.31
N ARG A 109 3.93 -7.63 5.36
CA ARG A 109 4.61 -6.95 4.26
C ARG A 109 3.65 -6.46 3.17
N LEU A 110 2.43 -7.00 3.10
CA LEU A 110 1.47 -6.64 2.06
C LEU A 110 1.04 -5.17 2.10
N ASN A 111 1.14 -4.51 3.25
CA ASN A 111 0.67 -3.15 3.45
C ASN A 111 1.69 -2.25 4.16
N ASP A 112 2.96 -2.65 4.23
CA ASP A 112 4.01 -1.87 4.89
C ASP A 112 4.60 -0.77 3.99
N ARG A 113 4.19 -0.72 2.71
CA ARG A 113 4.67 0.20 1.66
C ARG A 113 6.17 0.08 1.40
N ARG A 114 6.69 -1.12 1.58
CA ARG A 114 8.09 -1.45 1.31
C ARG A 114 8.26 -2.42 0.16
N GLY A 115 7.19 -2.76 -0.56
CA GLY A 115 7.31 -3.43 -1.84
C GLY A 115 8.16 -2.62 -2.84
N TRP A 116 8.23 -3.11 -4.07
CA TRP A 116 9.00 -2.52 -5.18
C TRP A 116 8.63 -1.05 -5.49
N VAL A 117 9.19 -0.07 -4.75
CA VAL A 117 8.89 1.35 -4.95
C VAL A 117 9.80 1.89 -6.05
N PRO A 118 9.28 2.31 -7.22
CA PRO A 118 10.13 2.74 -8.32
C PRO A 118 10.86 4.04 -7.98
N VAL A 119 12.06 4.18 -8.53
CA VAL A 119 12.78 5.45 -8.50
C VAL A 119 12.06 6.44 -9.41
N PRO A 120 11.73 7.65 -8.94
CA PRO A 120 11.16 8.68 -9.80
C PRO A 120 12.16 9.10 -10.87
N ALA A 121 11.64 9.56 -12.00
CA ALA A 121 12.47 10.21 -13.02
C ALA A 121 13.24 11.41 -12.41
N GLY A 122 14.56 11.41 -12.56
CA GLY A 122 15.45 12.42 -11.96
C GLY A 122 15.78 12.19 -10.47
N GLY A 123 15.38 11.04 -9.91
CA GLY A 123 15.85 10.56 -8.61
C GLY A 123 17.34 10.18 -8.62
N PRO A 124 17.90 9.79 -7.46
CA PRO A 124 19.28 9.29 -7.39
C PRO A 124 19.34 7.99 -8.20
N GLU A 125 20.43 7.70 -8.89
CA GLU A 125 20.67 6.35 -9.43
C GLU A 125 20.90 5.41 -8.24
N PRO A 126 19.96 4.53 -7.86
CA PRO A 126 20.28 3.46 -6.92
C PRO A 126 21.00 2.35 -7.70
N ASP A 127 21.43 1.31 -6.99
CA ASP A 127 21.95 0.08 -7.61
C ASP A 127 20.86 -0.71 -8.40
N GLY A 128 19.67 -0.13 -8.66
CA GLY A 128 18.55 -0.73 -9.37
C GLY A 128 17.40 0.25 -9.65
N PRO A 129 16.32 -0.19 -10.33
CA PRO A 129 15.18 0.66 -10.70
C PRO A 129 14.21 0.98 -9.55
N TYR A 130 14.48 0.47 -8.34
CA TYR A 130 13.62 0.62 -7.17
C TYR A 130 14.38 1.23 -5.97
N GLN A 131 13.68 2.04 -5.19
CA GLN A 131 14.16 2.61 -3.92
C GLN A 131 13.91 1.69 -2.72
N ASP A 132 12.98 0.76 -2.88
CA ASP A 132 12.67 -0.31 -1.94
C ASP A 132 12.26 -1.54 -2.74
N ASP A 133 12.70 -2.70 -2.30
CA ASP A 133 12.61 -3.98 -3.02
C ASP A 133 12.27 -5.13 -2.05
N THR A 134 11.59 -4.82 -0.92
CA THR A 134 11.25 -5.87 0.03
C THR A 134 10.16 -6.80 -0.49
N THR A 135 10.22 -8.05 -0.01
CA THR A 135 9.26 -9.09 -0.38
C THR A 135 7.91 -8.80 0.24
N GLY A 136 6.85 -9.18 -0.49
CA GLY A 136 5.48 -9.21 0.04
C GLY A 136 5.16 -10.51 0.77
N TRP A 137 3.93 -10.96 0.64
CA TRP A 137 3.48 -12.25 1.15
C TRP A 137 3.65 -13.35 0.11
N MET A 138 4.06 -14.53 0.59
CA MET A 138 4.02 -15.79 -0.13
C MET A 138 3.44 -16.84 0.81
N SER A 139 2.54 -17.67 0.32
CA SER A 139 2.01 -18.83 1.03
C SER A 139 3.10 -19.85 1.36
N ALA A 140 2.75 -20.86 2.14
CA ALA A 140 3.61 -22.03 2.32
C ALA A 140 3.92 -22.71 0.98
N LEU A 141 5.09 -23.37 0.91
CA LEU A 141 5.52 -24.09 -0.28
C LEU A 141 4.50 -25.15 -0.71
N ASP A 142 4.35 -25.30 -2.02
CA ASP A 142 3.41 -26.20 -2.68
C ASP A 142 1.93 -25.98 -2.30
N SER A 143 1.60 -24.75 -1.88
CA SER A 143 0.24 -24.29 -1.62
C SER A 143 -0.06 -23.02 -2.43
N ASP A 144 -0.89 -23.09 -3.45
CA ASP A 144 -1.23 -21.96 -4.32
C ASP A 144 -2.73 -21.63 -4.29
N VAL A 145 -3.59 -22.49 -4.83
CA VAL A 145 -5.02 -22.25 -4.96
C VAL A 145 -5.72 -22.45 -3.62
N GLY A 146 -6.56 -21.48 -3.25
CA GLY A 146 -7.29 -21.45 -1.98
C GLY A 146 -6.56 -20.74 -0.85
N GLU A 147 -5.30 -20.34 -1.08
CA GLU A 147 -4.57 -19.47 -0.16
C GLU A 147 -5.17 -18.07 -0.15
N TRP A 148 -5.19 -17.44 1.03
CA TRP A 148 -5.82 -16.15 1.23
C TRP A 148 -5.05 -15.27 2.21
N PHE A 149 -5.24 -13.97 2.09
CA PHE A 149 -4.87 -13.00 3.11
C PHE A 149 -6.05 -12.09 3.43
N GLU A 150 -6.00 -11.50 4.62
CA GLU A 150 -7.07 -10.68 5.15
C GLU A 150 -6.50 -9.41 5.79
N LEU A 151 -7.11 -8.28 5.47
CA LEU A 151 -6.85 -7.00 6.11
C LEU A 151 -8.03 -6.70 7.04
N SER A 152 -7.74 -6.33 8.28
CA SER A 152 -8.74 -5.89 9.26
C SER A 152 -8.36 -4.52 9.82
N TRP A 153 -9.29 -3.58 9.77
CA TRP A 153 -9.13 -2.26 10.36
C TRP A 153 -9.81 -2.20 11.73
N PRO A 154 -9.22 -1.50 12.71
CA PRO A 154 -9.87 -1.29 14.01
C PRO A 154 -11.05 -0.32 13.94
N ASN A 155 -11.18 0.45 12.85
CA ASN A 155 -12.27 1.37 12.57
C ASN A 155 -12.81 1.11 11.17
N GLU A 156 -14.11 1.32 10.96
CA GLU A 156 -14.71 1.23 9.63
C GLU A 156 -14.08 2.23 8.66
N MET A 157 -13.79 1.75 7.45
CA MET A 157 -13.22 2.52 6.35
C MET A 157 -14.24 2.58 5.21
N THR A 158 -14.38 3.74 4.59
CA THR A 158 -15.07 3.88 3.29
C THR A 158 -14.03 3.73 2.19
N VAL A 159 -14.13 2.65 1.43
CA VAL A 159 -13.19 2.25 0.38
C VAL A 159 -13.81 2.53 -0.98
N GLU A 160 -13.01 3.00 -1.93
CA GLU A 160 -13.46 3.26 -3.31
C GLU A 160 -12.78 2.36 -4.33
N SER A 161 -11.51 2.03 -4.08
CA SER A 161 -10.77 1.15 -4.97
C SER A 161 -9.66 0.43 -4.23
N ILE A 162 -9.28 -0.73 -4.77
CA ILE A 162 -8.26 -1.61 -4.23
C ILE A 162 -7.30 -1.94 -5.37
N ARG A 163 -6.01 -1.92 -5.09
CA ARG A 163 -4.98 -2.33 -6.04
C ARG A 163 -4.17 -3.46 -5.46
N LEU A 164 -4.08 -4.54 -6.22
CA LEU A 164 -3.23 -5.68 -5.90
C LEU A 164 -2.00 -5.62 -6.80
N VAL A 165 -0.81 -5.77 -6.21
CA VAL A 165 0.45 -5.77 -6.95
C VAL A 165 1.03 -7.18 -6.91
N GLY A 166 1.17 -7.80 -8.07
CA GLY A 166 1.79 -9.11 -8.20
C GLY A 166 3.31 -9.02 -7.98
N PRO A 167 3.97 -10.13 -7.64
CA PRO A 167 5.44 -10.19 -7.70
C PRO A 167 5.90 -10.03 -9.16
N PRO A 168 7.14 -9.57 -9.41
CA PRO A 168 7.73 -9.57 -10.75
C PRO A 168 7.54 -10.93 -11.43
N PRO A 169 7.28 -11.04 -12.74
CA PRO A 169 6.99 -12.32 -13.37
C PRO A 169 8.27 -13.10 -13.68
N LEU A 170 9.39 -12.37 -13.77
CA LEU A 170 10.75 -12.81 -14.07
C LEU A 170 11.68 -12.16 -13.03
N GLY A 171 12.67 -12.90 -12.54
CA GLY A 171 13.84 -12.33 -11.83
C GLY A 171 13.51 -11.33 -10.73
N GLY A 172 13.22 -11.80 -9.51
CA GLY A 172 13.44 -10.98 -8.32
C GLY A 172 14.93 -10.62 -8.18
N ASP A 173 15.24 -9.51 -7.52
CA ASP A 173 16.56 -8.82 -7.48
C ASP A 173 17.69 -9.59 -6.77
N TRP A 174 17.55 -10.91 -6.62
CA TRP A 174 18.28 -11.70 -5.65
C TRP A 174 18.72 -13.05 -6.21
N ASP A 175 19.47 -13.08 -7.32
CA ASP A 175 20.19 -14.27 -7.82
C ASP A 175 19.37 -15.59 -7.78
N GLY A 176 18.11 -15.50 -8.18
CA GLY A 176 17.24 -16.65 -8.42
C GLY A 176 16.14 -16.83 -7.37
N PHE A 177 14.93 -16.40 -7.69
CA PHE A 177 13.75 -17.15 -7.29
C PHE A 177 12.73 -17.17 -8.44
N GLY A 178 12.56 -18.38 -8.98
CA GLY A 178 12.09 -18.63 -10.34
C GLY A 178 13.31 -18.74 -11.27
N GLU A 179 13.48 -19.89 -11.91
CA GLU A 179 14.28 -19.99 -13.13
C GLU A 179 13.28 -19.89 -14.28
N PRO A 180 12.95 -18.70 -14.80
CA PRO A 180 11.86 -18.60 -15.77
C PRO A 180 12.22 -19.33 -17.08
N ALA A 181 13.52 -19.39 -17.38
CA ALA A 181 14.06 -20.22 -18.45
C ALA A 181 13.70 -21.71 -18.31
N GLN A 182 13.46 -22.20 -17.08
CA GLN A 182 13.05 -23.58 -16.81
C GLN A 182 11.55 -23.74 -16.51
N PHE A 183 10.94 -22.77 -15.83
CA PHE A 183 9.60 -22.91 -15.25
C PHE A 183 8.55 -21.95 -15.80
N GLY A 184 8.94 -21.04 -16.69
CA GLY A 184 8.09 -19.99 -17.23
C GLY A 184 7.82 -18.86 -16.22
N ASP A 185 7.20 -17.80 -16.71
CA ASP A 185 6.77 -16.65 -15.93
C ASP A 185 5.74 -17.06 -14.85
N TYR A 186 5.80 -16.40 -13.70
CA TYR A 186 4.82 -16.57 -12.64
C TYR A 186 3.74 -15.48 -12.69
N TYR A 187 2.48 -15.88 -12.49
CA TYR A 187 1.34 -14.97 -12.33
C TYR A 187 0.32 -15.52 -11.34
N VAL A 188 -0.35 -14.63 -10.60
CA VAL A 188 -1.67 -14.92 -10.02
C VAL A 188 -2.71 -14.57 -11.08
N ASP A 189 -3.35 -15.58 -11.68
CA ASP A 189 -4.28 -15.39 -12.81
C ASP A 189 -5.70 -15.05 -12.38
N GLY A 190 -6.02 -15.27 -11.12
CA GLY A 190 -7.31 -14.86 -10.58
C GLY A 190 -7.45 -15.08 -9.09
N GLY A 191 -8.45 -14.41 -8.55
CA GLY A 191 -8.88 -14.60 -7.17
C GLY A 191 -10.27 -14.03 -6.92
N THR A 192 -10.69 -14.13 -5.67
CA THR A 192 -11.94 -13.56 -5.18
C THR A 192 -11.62 -12.59 -4.07
N LEU A 193 -12.10 -11.36 -4.21
CA LEU A 193 -12.04 -10.35 -3.17
C LEU A 193 -13.41 -10.29 -2.47
N GLU A 194 -13.41 -10.49 -1.17
CA GLU A 194 -14.59 -10.46 -0.30
C GLU A 194 -14.48 -9.27 0.65
N LEU A 195 -15.53 -8.46 0.70
CA LEU A 195 -15.62 -7.26 1.52
C LEU A 195 -16.57 -7.50 2.67
N PHE A 196 -16.16 -7.20 3.91
CA PHE A 196 -16.93 -7.47 5.11
C PHE A 196 -17.15 -6.21 5.95
N ARG A 197 -18.27 -6.20 6.66
CA ARG A 197 -18.61 -5.20 7.68
C ARG A 197 -19.27 -5.89 8.86
N ASP A 198 -18.72 -5.71 10.06
CA ASP A 198 -19.21 -6.35 11.28
C ASP A 198 -19.37 -7.88 11.12
N GLY A 199 -18.43 -8.51 10.39
CA GLY A 199 -18.44 -9.93 10.06
C GLY A 199 -19.47 -10.37 9.01
N ASN A 200 -20.25 -9.45 8.44
CA ASN A 200 -21.20 -9.74 7.36
C ASN A 200 -20.56 -9.47 6.01
N LEU A 201 -20.72 -10.39 5.06
CA LEU A 201 -20.30 -10.20 3.68
C LEU A 201 -21.14 -9.09 3.03
N VAL A 202 -20.46 -8.05 2.56
CA VAL A 202 -21.03 -6.90 1.87
C VAL A 202 -20.99 -7.10 0.36
N GLU A 203 -19.84 -7.53 -0.17
CA GLU A 203 -19.63 -7.67 -1.61
C GLU A 203 -18.60 -8.76 -1.90
N THR A 204 -18.77 -9.45 -3.04
CA THR A 204 -17.79 -10.40 -3.59
C THR A 204 -17.45 -9.99 -5.01
N ILE A 205 -16.16 -9.85 -5.28
CA ILE A 205 -15.64 -9.33 -6.55
C ILE A 205 -14.69 -10.39 -7.12
N ALA A 206 -14.97 -10.82 -8.35
CA ALA A 206 -14.03 -11.64 -9.11
C ALA A 206 -12.85 -10.77 -9.59
N VAL A 207 -11.63 -11.20 -9.30
CA VAL A 207 -10.40 -10.53 -9.69
C VAL A 207 -9.72 -11.36 -10.77
N GLY A 208 -9.37 -10.72 -11.87
CA GLY A 208 -8.60 -11.34 -12.95
C GLY A 208 -7.11 -11.45 -12.60
N ARG A 209 -6.27 -11.54 -13.63
CA ARG A 209 -4.82 -11.59 -13.47
C ARG A 209 -4.32 -10.38 -12.68
N ILE A 210 -3.43 -10.66 -11.73
CA ILE A 210 -2.75 -9.65 -10.92
C ILE A 210 -1.39 -9.36 -11.55
N GLU A 211 -1.31 -8.21 -12.20
CA GLU A 211 -0.08 -7.74 -12.83
C GLU A 211 0.98 -7.30 -11.79
N PRO A 212 2.27 -7.49 -12.09
CA PRO A 212 3.37 -6.88 -11.34
C PRO A 212 3.38 -5.35 -11.52
N LEU A 213 4.10 -4.65 -10.65
CA LEU A 213 4.21 -3.19 -10.74
C LEU A 213 4.83 -2.74 -12.08
N ALA A 214 5.84 -3.46 -12.58
CA ALA A 214 6.50 -3.17 -13.85
C ALA A 214 5.57 -3.25 -15.08
N ASN A 215 4.48 -4.04 -15.04
CA ASN A 215 3.60 -4.26 -16.19
C ASN A 215 2.45 -3.25 -16.32
N GLY A 216 2.45 -2.18 -15.52
CA GLY A 216 1.37 -1.18 -15.54
C GLY A 216 0.83 -0.82 -14.17
N GLY A 217 1.61 -1.04 -13.11
CA GLY A 217 1.32 -0.51 -11.79
C GLY A 217 0.46 -1.42 -10.91
N GLY A 218 0.32 -2.71 -11.22
CA GLY A 218 -0.59 -3.61 -10.51
C GLY A 218 -2.00 -3.64 -11.11
N THR A 219 -2.90 -4.38 -10.46
CA THR A 219 -4.29 -4.58 -10.89
C THR A 219 -5.24 -3.76 -10.05
N LEU A 220 -5.87 -2.77 -10.68
CA LEU A 220 -6.83 -1.87 -10.06
C LEU A 220 -8.25 -2.46 -10.12
N ILE A 221 -8.87 -2.58 -8.95
CA ILE A 221 -10.25 -2.98 -8.73
C ILE A 221 -11.01 -1.73 -8.28
N THR A 222 -11.88 -1.20 -9.13
CA THR A 222 -12.73 -0.05 -8.80
C THR A 222 -14.09 -0.53 -8.33
N LEU A 223 -14.53 -0.10 -7.16
CA LEU A 223 -15.85 -0.45 -6.63
C LEU A 223 -16.94 0.34 -7.37
N SER A 224 -18.13 -0.24 -7.49
CA SER A 224 -19.25 0.41 -8.19
C SER A 224 -19.77 1.66 -7.48
N ALA A 225 -19.54 1.73 -6.17
CA ALA A 225 -19.74 2.88 -5.30
C ALA A 225 -18.77 2.79 -4.11
N PRO A 226 -18.53 3.90 -3.37
CA PRO A 226 -17.81 3.82 -2.11
C PRO A 226 -18.49 2.85 -1.13
N THR A 227 -17.74 1.91 -0.58
CA THR A 227 -18.25 0.83 0.27
C THR A 227 -17.62 0.92 1.66
N THR A 228 -18.44 0.96 2.71
CA THR A 228 -17.96 0.93 4.09
C THR A 228 -17.69 -0.50 4.54
N ILE A 229 -16.46 -0.78 4.95
CA ILE A 229 -15.96 -2.09 5.39
C ILE A 229 -15.08 -1.94 6.62
N ASP A 230 -14.93 -2.99 7.42
CA ASP A 230 -13.92 -3.11 8.47
C ASP A 230 -12.92 -4.24 8.17
N GLN A 231 -13.19 -5.05 7.15
CA GLN A 231 -12.37 -6.18 6.76
C GLN A 231 -12.48 -6.45 5.26
N LEU A 232 -11.38 -6.87 4.64
CA LEU A 232 -11.38 -7.49 3.32
C LEU A 232 -10.56 -8.76 3.33
N ARG A 233 -10.92 -9.71 2.47
CA ARG A 233 -10.17 -10.94 2.23
C ARG A 233 -9.97 -11.13 0.75
N PHE A 234 -8.75 -11.48 0.35
CA PHE A 234 -8.47 -11.92 -1.02
C PHE A 234 -8.06 -13.39 -1.00
N THR A 235 -8.74 -14.20 -1.80
CA THR A 235 -8.45 -15.63 -1.96
C THR A 235 -7.95 -15.90 -3.38
N VAL A 236 -6.78 -16.52 -3.52
CA VAL A 236 -6.21 -16.92 -4.81
C VAL A 236 -6.99 -18.11 -5.37
N THR A 237 -7.49 -17.99 -6.60
CA THR A 237 -8.24 -19.06 -7.27
C THR A 237 -7.48 -19.72 -8.42
N ALA A 238 -6.45 -19.05 -8.95
CA ALA A 238 -5.61 -19.58 -10.03
C ALA A 238 -4.22 -18.93 -10.06
N THR A 239 -3.20 -19.72 -10.36
CA THR A 239 -1.82 -19.30 -10.58
C THR A 239 -1.26 -19.97 -11.84
N THR A 240 -0.27 -19.33 -12.46
CA THR A 240 0.55 -19.89 -13.53
C THR A 240 2.02 -19.82 -13.13
N GLY A 241 2.80 -20.79 -13.61
CA GLY A 241 4.23 -20.84 -13.40
C GLY A 241 4.62 -21.31 -12.00
N ARG A 242 5.85 -20.97 -11.60
CA ARG A 242 6.37 -21.22 -10.27
C ARG A 242 7.03 -19.97 -9.74
N TRP A 243 6.80 -19.69 -8.47
CA TRP A 243 7.56 -18.69 -7.72
C TRP A 243 8.33 -19.40 -6.62
N TYR A 244 9.54 -18.96 -6.33
CA TYR A 244 10.38 -19.61 -5.33
C TYR A 244 10.60 -21.14 -5.62
N TRP A 245 10.73 -21.49 -6.91
CA TRP A 245 10.86 -22.88 -7.42
C TRP A 245 9.69 -23.83 -7.07
N SER A 246 8.61 -23.31 -6.49
CA SER A 246 7.45 -24.05 -6.01
C SER A 246 6.15 -23.48 -6.58
N ARG A 247 5.06 -24.19 -6.36
CA ARG A 247 3.71 -23.67 -6.59
C ARG A 247 3.24 -22.94 -5.35
N VAL A 248 3.09 -21.63 -5.45
CA VAL A 248 2.72 -20.78 -4.33
C VAL A 248 1.73 -19.70 -4.78
N ALA A 249 0.99 -19.15 -3.83
CA ALA A 249 0.32 -17.87 -3.94
C ALA A 249 1.27 -16.77 -3.44
N ALA A 250 1.45 -15.72 -4.22
CA ALA A 250 2.30 -14.60 -3.84
C ALA A 250 1.69 -13.27 -4.28
N ILE A 251 1.71 -12.29 -3.39
CA ILE A 251 1.28 -10.92 -3.63
C ILE A 251 2.32 -10.00 -3.01
N ASN A 252 2.72 -9.00 -3.77
CA ASN A 252 3.77 -8.10 -3.33
C ASN A 252 3.25 -7.00 -2.42
N GLU A 253 2.16 -6.34 -2.81
CA GLU A 253 1.56 -5.23 -2.05
C GLU A 253 0.05 -5.18 -2.33
N ILE A 254 -0.72 -4.71 -1.36
CA ILE A 254 -2.09 -4.26 -1.51
C ILE A 254 -2.21 -2.79 -1.13
N GLU A 255 -2.95 -2.06 -1.94
CA GLU A 255 -3.31 -0.68 -1.68
C GLU A 255 -4.82 -0.53 -1.66
N VAL A 256 -5.34 0.15 -0.64
CA VAL A 256 -6.77 0.33 -0.43
C VAL A 256 -7.03 1.82 -0.39
N LEU A 257 -7.55 2.40 -1.47
CA LEU A 257 -7.89 3.83 -1.48
C LEU A 257 -9.22 4.05 -0.78
N GLY A 258 -9.18 4.88 0.26
CA GLY A 258 -10.35 5.17 1.07
C GLY A 258 -10.08 6.24 2.13
N TYR A 259 -11.00 6.33 3.08
CA TYR A 259 -10.95 7.23 4.22
C TYR A 259 -11.74 6.64 5.40
N ALA A 260 -11.52 7.15 6.60
CA ALA A 260 -12.28 6.69 7.77
C ALA A 260 -13.77 7.01 7.62
N ASN A 261 -14.64 6.06 7.98
CA ASN A 261 -16.07 6.26 7.89
C ASN A 261 -16.53 7.45 8.75
N GLY A 262 -17.48 8.23 8.22
CA GLY A 262 -18.01 9.43 8.89
C GLY A 262 -17.10 10.67 8.84
N VAL A 263 -15.94 10.59 8.19
CA VAL A 263 -15.08 11.76 7.93
C VAL A 263 -15.42 12.36 6.58
N THR A 264 -15.46 13.70 6.50
CA THR A 264 -15.68 14.39 5.22
C THR A 264 -14.34 14.50 4.45
N PRO A 265 -14.24 13.94 3.21
CA PRO A 265 -13.04 14.10 2.39
C PRO A 265 -12.93 15.55 1.85
N PRO A 266 -11.72 16.05 1.56
CA PRO A 266 -11.53 17.35 0.93
C PRO A 266 -12.17 17.41 -0.47
N PHE A 267 -12.57 18.62 -0.89
CA PHE A 267 -13.31 18.90 -2.12
C PHE A 267 -12.48 18.69 -3.41
N GLU A 268 -12.20 17.43 -3.76
CA GLU A 268 -12.04 16.83 -5.10
C GLU A 268 -11.33 15.48 -4.90
N ILE A 269 -11.93 14.41 -5.41
CA ILE A 269 -11.43 13.05 -5.29
C ILE A 269 -10.52 12.77 -6.51
N ARG A 270 -9.23 12.54 -6.28
CA ARG A 270 -8.29 11.98 -7.28
C ARG A 270 -7.51 10.80 -6.67
N SER A 271 -6.99 9.89 -7.49
CA SER A 271 -6.32 8.67 -7.02
C SER A 271 -4.83 8.88 -6.76
N LEU A 272 -4.30 8.41 -5.62
CA LEU A 272 -2.87 8.37 -5.34
C LEU A 272 -2.43 6.93 -5.05
N PHE A 273 -2.18 6.21 -6.13
CA PHE A 273 -1.47 4.94 -6.11
C PHE A 273 0.05 5.21 -6.18
N LEU A 274 0.92 4.30 -5.72
CA LEU A 274 2.37 4.38 -6.02
C LEU A 274 2.56 4.68 -7.51
N PRO A 275 3.48 5.60 -7.86
CA PRO A 275 3.73 5.98 -9.24
C PRO A 275 4.07 4.74 -10.06
N ILE A 276 3.51 4.68 -11.26
CA ILE A 276 3.82 3.63 -12.23
C ILE A 276 5.16 4.00 -12.85
N ALA A 277 6.09 3.04 -12.99
CA ALA A 277 7.29 3.27 -13.77
C ALA A 277 6.88 3.72 -15.19
N PRO A 278 7.55 4.72 -15.78
CA PRO A 278 7.30 5.09 -17.17
C PRO A 278 7.44 3.85 -18.06
N LYS A 279 6.48 3.63 -18.97
CA LYS A 279 6.69 2.69 -20.07
C LYS A 279 7.64 3.36 -21.05
N ASP A 280 8.84 2.80 -21.22
CA ASP A 280 9.73 3.12 -22.34
C ASP A 280 9.11 2.70 -23.68
#